data_AF-Q3AEZ2-F1
#
_entry.id   AF-Q3AEZ2-F1
#
_cell.length_a   1.000
_cell.length_b   1.000
_cell.length_c   1.000
_cell.angle_alpha   90.00
_cell.angle_beta   90.00
_cell.angle_gamma   90.00
#
_symmetry.space_group_name_H-M   'P 1'
#
loop_
_entity.id
_entity.type
_entity.pdbx_description
1 polymer ?
#
loop_
_entity_poly.entity_id
_entity_poly.type
_entity_poly.pdbx_seq_one_letter_code
_entity_poly.pdbx_strand_id
1 'polypeptide(L)'
;MTWTQNYDPFNNIALSALVAAIPIFFLFWALAIKKMKGYIAGLLTLLLAIIVVIFEYKMPVNLALMAAVNGALYGLFPIGWIVITAVYLYNLTVKAGQFEIIKDSIASITEDRRLQALLIAFAFGAFLEGAAGFGTPVAITAAMLVGLGFNPLYAAGICLIANTAPVAFGGIGIPIIVAGQVTGIDAMAISKMVGRQLPLLSVAIPAWLVFIMSGWKGLLEVLPAVLVTGISFAGAQWFSANYLSPMLPDIISSLVSIIALVLFLKVWKPKNIWRFANEPPATLQVKKHSAGAILKAWSPFIVLTILVGDWGLNQVKNVLDLVTLKFHVPGLDGLIYKPGADKAMEAVFKFNWLSAAGTAILIAAIITILILRISFKDAVSVFVDTLKSLKYPLINIAAVLGFAYVANFSGMSQTLGLSLTVTGKAFAFLSPMLGWLGVFITGSDTSANALFAKLQAASAEKLGIDPVLTVAANSSGGVTGKMISPQSIAVATASVGLVGKEAELFRFTVLHSFLFAVVVGIITYLQAYYLKSWIPVYKMIESAGAAAQAQVETGPGLTILGITAVVILALWGLVAALNKK
;
A
#
# COMPACT_ATOMS: atom_id res chain seq x y z
N MET A 1 6.32 -21.61 -32.05
CA MET A 1 5.72 -20.55 -32.88
C MET A 1 5.78 -19.26 -32.10
N THR A 2 6.38 -18.22 -32.64
CA THR A 2 6.41 -16.88 -32.04
C THR A 2 5.13 -16.12 -32.41
N TRP A 3 4.72 -15.17 -31.58
CA TRP A 3 3.53 -14.36 -31.79
C TRP A 3 3.85 -12.89 -31.54
N THR A 4 3.34 -12.01 -32.40
CA THR A 4 3.54 -10.56 -32.26
C THR A 4 2.25 -9.93 -31.79
N GLN A 5 2.35 -9.05 -30.80
CA GLN A 5 1.21 -8.30 -30.29
C GLN A 5 0.57 -7.46 -31.41
N ASN A 6 -0.75 -7.33 -31.38
CA ASN A 6 -1.47 -6.36 -32.20
C ASN A 6 -2.15 -5.35 -31.29
N TYR A 7 -1.74 -4.08 -31.37
CA TYR A 7 -2.30 -3.02 -30.51
C TYR A 7 -3.61 -2.45 -31.05
N ASP A 8 -3.94 -2.70 -32.31
CA ASP A 8 -5.19 -2.24 -32.94
C ASP A 8 -5.83 -3.36 -33.78
N PRO A 9 -6.37 -4.42 -33.13
CA PRO A 9 -6.95 -5.56 -33.84
C PRO A 9 -8.11 -5.22 -34.78
N PHE A 10 -8.77 -4.07 -34.59
CA PHE A 10 -9.90 -3.64 -35.41
C PHE A 10 -9.57 -2.51 -36.41
N ASN A 11 -8.30 -2.10 -36.53
CA ASN A 11 -7.88 -0.92 -37.30
C ASN A 11 -8.66 0.36 -36.91
N ASN A 12 -9.13 0.42 -35.68
CA ASN A 12 -9.82 1.55 -35.08
C ASN A 12 -9.52 1.52 -33.58
N ILE A 13 -8.60 2.39 -33.15
CA ILE A 13 -8.11 2.37 -31.79
C ILE A 13 -9.21 2.55 -30.74
N ALA A 14 -10.29 3.29 -31.05
CA ALA A 14 -11.41 3.47 -30.13
C ALA A 14 -12.19 2.16 -29.95
N LEU A 15 -12.48 1.45 -31.05
CA LEU A 15 -13.15 0.15 -30.99
C LEU A 15 -12.27 -0.90 -30.32
N SER A 16 -10.99 -0.95 -30.69
CA SER A 16 -9.99 -1.82 -30.05
C SER A 16 -9.89 -1.56 -28.55
N ALA A 17 -9.94 -0.29 -28.12
CA ALA A 17 -9.92 0.07 -26.70
C ALA A 17 -11.21 -0.30 -25.97
N LEU A 18 -12.38 -0.16 -26.59
CA LEU A 18 -13.64 -0.62 -26.01
C LEU A 18 -13.62 -2.13 -25.76
N VAL A 19 -13.10 -2.91 -26.72
CA VAL A 19 -12.94 -4.36 -26.58
C VAL A 19 -11.91 -4.69 -25.51
N ALA A 20 -10.77 -4.02 -25.50
CA ALA A 20 -9.75 -4.16 -24.47
C ALA A 20 -10.25 -3.82 -23.05
N ALA A 21 -11.22 -2.90 -22.95
CA ALA A 21 -11.81 -2.47 -21.69
C ALA A 21 -12.91 -3.41 -21.18
N ILE A 22 -13.40 -4.38 -21.97
CA ILE A 22 -14.48 -5.30 -21.58
C ILE A 22 -14.21 -5.96 -20.20
N PRO A 23 -13.03 -6.54 -19.92
CA PRO A 23 -12.76 -7.14 -18.61
C PRO A 23 -12.77 -6.13 -17.46
N ILE A 24 -12.33 -4.90 -17.72
CA ILE A 24 -12.29 -3.81 -16.74
C ILE A 24 -13.70 -3.31 -16.45
N PHE A 25 -14.51 -3.07 -17.48
CA PHE A 25 -15.93 -2.70 -17.32
C PHE A 25 -16.72 -3.80 -16.63
N PHE A 26 -16.44 -5.07 -16.96
CA PHE A 26 -17.02 -6.19 -16.25
C PHE A 26 -16.61 -6.20 -14.77
N LEU A 27 -15.33 -5.99 -14.45
CA LEU A 27 -14.86 -5.92 -13.07
C LEU A 27 -15.59 -4.80 -12.31
N PHE A 28 -15.71 -3.63 -12.93
CA PHE A 28 -16.42 -2.50 -12.35
C PHE A 28 -17.91 -2.79 -12.14
N TRP A 29 -18.58 -3.36 -13.13
CA TRP A 29 -19.98 -3.79 -12.99
C TRP A 29 -20.15 -4.86 -11.91
N ALA A 30 -19.25 -5.85 -11.86
CA ALA A 30 -19.28 -6.96 -10.91
C ALA A 30 -19.14 -6.46 -9.46
N LEU A 31 -18.24 -5.50 -9.21
CA LEU A 31 -17.98 -4.97 -7.88
C LEU A 31 -18.95 -3.86 -7.48
N ALA A 32 -19.18 -2.86 -8.34
CA ALA A 32 -19.98 -1.68 -7.99
C ALA A 32 -21.49 -1.94 -8.08
N ILE A 33 -21.95 -2.67 -9.09
CA ILE A 33 -23.39 -2.88 -9.36
C ILE A 33 -23.85 -4.21 -8.77
N LYS A 34 -23.21 -5.32 -9.18
CA LYS A 34 -23.61 -6.67 -8.74
C LYS A 34 -23.10 -7.03 -7.33
N LYS A 35 -22.20 -6.23 -6.76
CA LYS A 35 -21.63 -6.42 -5.40
C LYS A 35 -21.07 -7.83 -5.18
N MET A 36 -20.41 -8.38 -6.21
CA MET A 36 -19.80 -9.70 -6.16
C MET A 36 -18.63 -9.74 -5.16
N LYS A 37 -18.36 -10.92 -4.60
CA LYS A 37 -17.16 -11.13 -3.78
C LYS A 37 -15.92 -10.87 -4.65
N GLY A 38 -14.96 -10.10 -4.13
CA GLY A 38 -13.79 -9.64 -4.89
C GLY A 38 -13.04 -10.76 -5.64
N TYR A 39 -12.74 -11.86 -4.96
CA TYR A 39 -12.05 -13.01 -5.58
C TYR A 39 -12.84 -13.66 -6.74
N ILE A 40 -14.17 -13.65 -6.70
CA ILE A 40 -15.01 -14.17 -7.79
C ILE A 40 -14.98 -13.19 -8.96
N ALA A 41 -15.14 -11.89 -8.68
CA ALA A 41 -15.06 -10.85 -9.69
C ALA A 41 -13.70 -10.89 -10.40
N GLY A 42 -12.59 -10.96 -9.65
CA GLY A 42 -11.25 -11.08 -10.18
C GLY A 42 -11.04 -12.32 -11.07
N LEU A 43 -11.51 -13.50 -10.63
CA LEU A 43 -11.40 -14.74 -11.43
C LEU A 43 -12.19 -14.67 -12.73
N LEU A 44 -13.42 -14.13 -12.68
CA LEU A 44 -14.25 -13.97 -13.88
C LEU A 44 -13.69 -12.90 -14.81
N THR A 45 -13.12 -11.81 -14.27
CA THR A 45 -12.40 -10.80 -15.07
C THR A 45 -11.19 -11.41 -15.77
N LEU A 46 -10.39 -12.24 -15.09
CA LEU A 46 -9.28 -12.96 -15.70
C LEU A 46 -9.77 -13.90 -16.81
N LEU A 47 -10.82 -14.69 -16.54
CA LEU A 47 -11.40 -15.58 -17.54
C LEU A 47 -11.89 -14.80 -18.77
N LEU A 48 -12.59 -13.69 -18.56
CA LEU A 48 -13.08 -12.83 -19.63
C LEU A 48 -11.93 -12.20 -20.43
N ALA A 49 -10.85 -11.79 -19.77
CA ALA A 49 -9.67 -11.28 -20.45
C ALA A 49 -9.00 -12.35 -21.31
N ILE A 50 -8.88 -13.60 -20.81
CA ILE A 50 -8.36 -14.73 -21.58
C ILE A 50 -9.22 -14.96 -22.83
N ILE A 51 -10.55 -14.94 -22.69
CA ILE A 51 -11.48 -15.06 -23.82
C ILE A 51 -11.24 -13.93 -24.84
N VAL A 52 -11.23 -12.67 -24.39
CA VAL A 52 -11.02 -11.51 -25.27
C VAL A 52 -9.69 -11.59 -26.02
N VAL A 53 -8.57 -11.94 -25.36
CA VAL A 53 -7.27 -11.99 -26.05
C VAL A 53 -7.16 -13.16 -27.02
N ILE A 54 -7.82 -14.28 -26.76
CA ILE A 54 -7.83 -15.43 -27.68
C ILE A 54 -8.66 -15.10 -28.92
N PHE A 55 -9.87 -14.57 -28.75
CA PHE A 55 -10.80 -14.36 -29.86
C PHE A 55 -10.56 -13.06 -30.62
N GLU A 56 -10.24 -11.96 -29.95
CA GLU A 56 -10.13 -10.63 -30.57
C GLU A 56 -8.68 -10.29 -30.94
N TYR A 57 -7.73 -10.59 -30.06
CA TYR A 57 -6.31 -10.36 -30.32
C TYR A 57 -5.64 -11.54 -31.05
N LYS A 58 -6.36 -12.66 -31.25
CA LYS A 58 -5.83 -13.88 -31.87
C LYS A 58 -4.56 -14.41 -31.19
N MET A 59 -4.45 -14.18 -29.88
CA MET A 59 -3.35 -14.70 -29.06
C MET A 59 -3.49 -16.22 -28.94
N PRO A 60 -2.44 -17.01 -29.23
CA PRO A 60 -2.48 -18.46 -29.01
C PRO A 60 -2.86 -18.83 -27.58
N VAL A 61 -3.78 -19.79 -27.43
CA VAL A 61 -4.36 -20.20 -26.14
C VAL A 61 -3.28 -20.51 -25.09
N ASN A 62 -2.24 -21.24 -25.48
CA ASN A 62 -1.15 -21.60 -24.57
C ASN A 62 -0.42 -20.36 -24.01
N LEU A 63 -0.16 -19.35 -24.86
CA LEU A 63 0.49 -18.13 -24.42
C LEU A 63 -0.40 -17.36 -23.44
N ALA A 64 -1.72 -17.28 -23.72
CA ALA A 64 -2.67 -16.58 -22.85
C ALA A 64 -2.77 -17.25 -21.46
N LEU A 65 -2.87 -18.59 -21.43
CA LEU A 65 -2.92 -19.35 -20.18
C LEU A 65 -1.60 -19.26 -19.39
N MET A 66 -0.45 -19.37 -20.06
CA MET A 66 0.86 -19.25 -19.39
C MET A 66 1.12 -17.82 -18.90
N ALA A 67 0.63 -16.78 -19.59
CA ALA A 67 0.66 -15.41 -19.10
C ALA A 67 -0.16 -15.26 -17.81
N ALA A 68 -1.36 -15.86 -17.76
CA ALA A 68 -2.20 -15.88 -16.56
C ALA A 68 -1.52 -16.61 -15.39
N VAL A 69 -0.94 -17.79 -15.65
CA VAL A 69 -0.20 -18.56 -14.64
C VAL A 69 1.00 -17.79 -14.12
N ASN A 70 1.79 -17.17 -15.02
CA ASN A 70 2.95 -16.37 -14.63
C ASN A 70 2.54 -15.20 -13.71
N GLY A 71 1.49 -14.46 -14.07
CA GLY A 71 0.95 -13.40 -13.23
C GLY A 71 0.42 -13.91 -11.89
N ALA A 72 -0.29 -15.03 -11.88
CA ALA A 72 -0.82 -15.64 -10.66
C ALA A 72 0.31 -16.10 -9.71
N LEU A 73 1.37 -16.72 -10.24
CA LEU A 73 2.56 -17.09 -9.47
C LEU A 73 3.18 -15.87 -8.80
N TYR A 74 3.32 -14.79 -9.55
CA TYR A 74 3.84 -13.52 -9.06
C TYR A 74 2.93 -12.85 -8.02
N GLY A 75 1.61 -13.03 -8.15
CA GLY A 75 0.61 -12.64 -7.15
C GLY A 75 0.73 -13.45 -5.84
N LEU A 76 1.00 -14.75 -5.91
CA LEU A 76 1.20 -15.60 -4.73
C LEU A 76 2.58 -15.36 -4.09
N PHE A 77 3.62 -15.20 -4.90
CA PHE A 77 4.97 -14.91 -4.47
C PHE A 77 5.64 -13.89 -5.42
N PRO A 78 6.19 -12.77 -4.93
CA PRO A 78 6.42 -12.47 -3.52
C PRO A 78 5.25 -11.79 -2.81
N ILE A 79 4.22 -11.32 -3.53
CA ILE A 79 3.19 -10.43 -2.97
C ILE A 79 2.36 -11.13 -1.88
N GLY A 80 1.77 -12.29 -2.19
CA GLY A 80 1.01 -13.08 -1.23
C GLY A 80 1.84 -13.49 -0.01
N TRP A 81 3.13 -13.79 -0.20
CA TRP A 81 4.07 -14.08 0.88
C TRP A 81 4.23 -12.91 1.87
N ILE A 82 4.36 -11.68 1.36
CA ILE A 82 4.39 -10.47 2.21
C ILE A 82 3.10 -10.36 3.02
N VAL A 83 1.93 -10.52 2.39
CA VAL A 83 0.63 -10.43 3.06
C VAL A 83 0.50 -11.49 4.17
N ILE A 84 0.86 -12.75 3.90
CA ILE A 84 0.78 -13.84 4.88
C ILE A 84 1.63 -13.52 6.11
N THR A 85 2.88 -13.16 5.90
CA THR A 85 3.85 -12.95 6.99
C THR A 85 3.54 -11.68 7.80
N ALA A 86 3.09 -10.60 7.15
CA ALA A 86 2.69 -9.36 7.83
C ALA A 86 1.47 -9.56 8.73
N VAL A 87 0.41 -10.19 8.20
CA VAL A 87 -0.81 -10.48 8.97
C VAL A 87 -0.52 -11.51 10.07
N TYR A 88 0.40 -12.46 9.84
CA TYR A 88 0.83 -13.40 10.85
C TYR A 88 1.52 -12.70 12.04
N LEU A 89 2.49 -11.82 11.77
CA LEU A 89 3.13 -11.00 12.79
C LEU A 89 2.10 -10.18 13.58
N TYR A 90 1.18 -9.51 12.88
CA TYR A 90 0.09 -8.78 13.51
C TYR A 90 -0.75 -9.67 14.43
N ASN A 91 -1.23 -10.82 13.93
CA ASN A 91 -2.05 -11.75 14.70
C ASN A 91 -1.32 -12.33 15.93
N LEU A 92 0.00 -12.52 15.86
CA LEU A 92 0.81 -12.89 17.04
C LEU A 92 0.74 -11.81 18.12
N THR A 93 0.86 -10.52 17.75
CA THR A 93 0.79 -9.41 18.72
C THR A 93 -0.60 -9.28 19.36
N VAL A 94 -1.65 -9.53 18.58
CA VAL A 94 -3.05 -9.55 19.06
C VAL A 94 -3.26 -10.73 20.01
N LYS A 95 -2.84 -11.95 19.60
CA LYS A 95 -2.95 -13.16 20.43
C LYS A 95 -2.20 -13.03 21.76
N ALA A 96 -1.05 -12.36 21.76
CA ALA A 96 -0.25 -12.11 22.96
C ALA A 96 -0.79 -10.96 23.85
N GLY A 97 -1.93 -10.35 23.50
CA GLY A 97 -2.56 -9.26 24.24
C GLY A 97 -1.77 -7.94 24.24
N GLN A 98 -0.68 -7.86 23.47
CA GLN A 98 0.18 -6.68 23.44
C GLN A 98 -0.48 -5.50 22.73
N PHE A 99 -1.38 -5.80 21.79
CA PHE A 99 -2.07 -4.77 21.03
C PHE A 99 -2.96 -3.88 21.91
N GLU A 100 -3.56 -4.43 22.98
CA GLU A 100 -4.33 -3.63 23.96
C GLU A 100 -3.44 -2.60 24.68
N ILE A 101 -2.21 -2.99 25.04
CA ILE A 101 -1.22 -2.10 25.66
C ILE A 101 -0.84 -0.97 24.71
N ILE A 102 -0.68 -1.26 23.42
CA ILE A 102 -0.42 -0.25 22.39
C ILE A 102 -1.56 0.77 22.36
N LYS A 103 -2.81 0.30 22.27
CA LYS A 103 -4.00 1.17 22.25
C LYS A 103 -4.07 2.07 23.50
N ASP A 104 -3.88 1.49 24.68
CA ASP A 104 -3.89 2.22 25.95
C ASP A 104 -2.76 3.27 26.02
N SER A 105 -1.57 2.92 25.53
CA SER A 105 -0.42 3.82 25.53
C SER A 105 -0.64 5.09 24.70
N ILE A 106 -1.44 4.98 23.63
CA ILE A 106 -1.76 6.12 22.75
C ILE A 106 -2.97 6.90 23.29
N ALA A 107 -4.01 6.19 23.72
CA ALA A 107 -5.24 6.80 24.22
C ALA A 107 -5.01 7.64 25.50
N SER A 108 -4.01 7.29 26.31
CA SER A 108 -3.71 7.98 27.58
C SER A 108 -2.95 9.31 27.44
N ILE A 109 -2.49 9.68 26.24
CA ILE A 109 -1.58 10.83 26.04
C ILE A 109 -2.28 12.16 26.30
N THR A 110 -3.53 12.31 25.85
CA THR A 110 -4.26 13.57 25.86
C THR A 110 -5.76 13.37 25.99
N GLU A 111 -6.43 14.32 26.65
CA GLU A 111 -7.89 14.37 26.77
C GLU A 111 -8.54 15.21 25.67
N ASP A 112 -7.77 16.01 24.92
CA ASP A 112 -8.31 16.84 23.84
C ASP A 112 -8.65 15.99 22.62
N ARG A 113 -9.90 16.07 22.16
CA ARG A 113 -10.40 15.23 21.05
C ARG A 113 -9.69 15.54 19.73
N ARG A 114 -9.30 16.80 19.49
CA ARG A 114 -8.57 17.17 18.28
C ARG A 114 -7.22 16.46 18.25
N LEU A 115 -6.51 16.47 19.38
CA LEU A 115 -5.21 15.80 19.52
C LEU A 115 -5.33 14.26 19.51
N GLN A 116 -6.41 13.70 20.06
CA GLN A 116 -6.70 12.27 19.94
C GLN A 116 -6.92 11.86 18.49
N ALA A 117 -7.59 12.67 17.67
CA ALA A 117 -7.73 12.38 16.25
C ALA A 117 -6.37 12.39 15.51
N LEU A 118 -5.46 13.30 15.85
CA LEU A 118 -4.11 13.31 15.27
C LEU A 118 -3.30 12.06 15.67
N LEU A 119 -3.34 11.66 16.94
CA LEU A 119 -2.62 10.49 17.43
C LEU A 119 -3.21 9.18 16.90
N ILE A 120 -4.54 9.04 16.95
CA ILE A 120 -5.24 7.78 16.71
C ILE A 120 -5.64 7.64 15.24
N ALA A 121 -6.44 8.57 14.71
CA ALA A 121 -6.94 8.46 13.34
C ALA A 121 -5.82 8.59 12.30
N PHE A 122 -4.93 9.58 12.50
CA PHE A 122 -3.87 9.89 11.54
C PHE A 122 -2.61 9.06 11.77
N ALA A 123 -1.88 9.29 12.87
CA ALA A 123 -0.57 8.69 13.03
C ALA A 123 -0.63 7.18 13.32
N PHE A 124 -1.41 6.75 14.32
CA PHE A 124 -1.58 5.33 14.61
C PHE A 124 -2.35 4.59 13.52
N GLY A 125 -3.35 5.22 12.90
CA GLY A 125 -4.01 4.69 11.71
C GLY A 125 -3.01 4.40 10.59
N ALA A 126 -2.13 5.35 10.28
CA ALA A 126 -1.08 5.15 9.28
C ALA A 126 -0.10 4.03 9.64
N PHE A 127 0.25 3.89 10.91
CA PHE A 127 1.07 2.77 11.39
C PHE A 127 0.40 1.42 11.09
N LEU A 128 -0.90 1.29 11.40
CA LEU A 128 -1.66 0.07 11.13
C LEU A 128 -1.81 -0.18 9.62
N GLU A 129 -1.94 0.86 8.79
CA GLU A 129 -2.03 0.72 7.33
C GLU A 129 -0.70 0.21 6.77
N GLY A 130 0.42 0.75 7.24
CA GLY A 130 1.76 0.27 6.89
C GLY A 130 2.00 -1.18 7.30
N ALA A 131 1.62 -1.56 8.53
CA ALA A 131 1.93 -2.87 9.09
C ALA A 131 0.95 -3.99 8.68
N ALA A 132 -0.36 -3.70 8.61
CA ALA A 132 -1.41 -4.69 8.38
C ALA A 132 -2.21 -4.44 7.10
N GLY A 133 -2.64 -3.19 6.85
CA GLY A 133 -3.46 -2.83 5.70
C GLY A 133 -4.88 -3.44 5.72
N PHE A 134 -5.50 -3.55 4.53
CA PHE A 134 -6.80 -4.21 4.29
C PHE A 134 -8.00 -3.71 5.11
N GLY A 135 -8.03 -2.41 5.45
CA GLY A 135 -9.17 -1.80 6.18
C GLY A 135 -9.13 -1.99 7.70
N THR A 136 -8.25 -2.87 8.19
CA THR A 136 -7.90 -3.01 9.62
C THR A 136 -7.63 -1.67 10.32
N PRO A 137 -6.90 -0.71 9.70
CA PRO A 137 -6.56 0.55 10.36
C PRO A 137 -7.79 1.38 10.71
N VAL A 138 -8.68 1.54 9.74
CA VAL A 138 -9.91 2.32 9.89
C VAL A 138 -10.83 1.62 10.90
N ALA A 139 -10.95 0.29 10.82
CA ALA A 139 -11.78 -0.46 11.76
C ALA A 139 -11.37 -0.22 13.21
N ILE A 140 -10.08 -0.39 13.51
CA ILE A 140 -9.53 -0.30 14.87
C ILE A 140 -9.56 1.14 15.37
N THR A 141 -9.06 2.08 14.58
CA THR A 141 -8.98 3.48 15.01
C THR A 141 -10.36 4.10 15.20
N ALA A 142 -11.33 3.80 14.33
CA ALA A 142 -12.69 4.28 14.48
C ALA A 142 -13.34 3.71 15.75
N ALA A 143 -13.22 2.40 16.00
CA ALA A 143 -13.74 1.78 17.22
C ALA A 143 -13.09 2.36 18.49
N MET A 144 -11.78 2.65 18.46
CA MET A 144 -11.08 3.32 19.57
C MET A 144 -11.62 4.72 19.83
N LEU A 145 -11.81 5.53 18.78
CA LEU A 145 -12.35 6.88 18.93
C LEU A 145 -13.78 6.86 19.46
N VAL A 146 -14.61 5.92 19.00
CA VAL A 146 -15.96 5.71 19.55
C VAL A 146 -15.90 5.35 21.02
N GLY A 147 -15.04 4.40 21.41
CA GLY A 147 -14.85 4.02 22.80
C GLY A 147 -14.40 5.19 23.69
N LEU A 148 -13.65 6.12 23.11
CA LEU A 148 -13.22 7.34 23.79
C LEU A 148 -14.34 8.38 23.93
N GLY A 149 -15.42 8.32 23.17
CA GLY A 149 -16.57 9.24 23.26
C GLY A 149 -16.86 10.03 21.97
N PHE A 150 -16.26 9.67 20.83
CA PHE A 150 -16.62 10.28 19.55
C PHE A 150 -17.96 9.75 19.05
N ASN A 151 -18.70 10.59 18.30
CA ASN A 151 -19.85 10.12 17.55
C ASN A 151 -19.41 9.01 16.55
N PRO A 152 -20.12 7.86 16.48
CA PRO A 152 -19.75 6.73 15.62
C PRO A 152 -19.55 7.06 14.13
N LEU A 153 -20.51 7.74 13.51
CA LEU A 153 -20.44 8.08 12.08
C LEU A 153 -19.26 9.03 11.82
N TYR A 154 -19.09 9.98 12.73
CA TYR A 154 -18.05 10.98 12.64
C TYR A 154 -16.65 10.39 12.84
N ALA A 155 -16.47 9.50 13.82
CA ALA A 155 -15.24 8.75 14.07
C ALA A 155 -14.81 7.92 12.84
N ALA A 156 -15.76 7.17 12.26
CA ALA A 156 -15.52 6.42 11.03
C ALA A 156 -15.10 7.35 9.87
N GLY A 157 -15.78 8.49 9.72
CA GLY A 157 -15.49 9.47 8.67
C GLY A 157 -14.09 10.08 8.77
N ILE A 158 -13.69 10.55 9.95
CA ILE A 158 -12.36 11.14 10.15
C ILE A 158 -11.25 10.09 10.00
N CYS A 159 -11.47 8.83 10.43
CA CYS A 159 -10.51 7.75 10.22
C CYS A 159 -10.34 7.40 8.73
N LEU A 160 -11.42 7.42 7.95
CA LEU A 160 -11.35 7.21 6.50
C LEU A 160 -10.56 8.32 5.79
N ILE A 161 -10.80 9.58 6.15
CA ILE A 161 -10.06 10.73 5.60
C ILE A 161 -8.59 10.67 6.01
N ALA A 162 -8.32 10.39 7.29
CA ALA A 162 -6.96 10.31 7.83
C ALA A 162 -6.13 9.21 7.16
N ASN A 163 -6.76 8.07 6.83
CA ASN A 163 -6.10 6.95 6.18
C ASN A 163 -5.66 7.24 4.74
N THR A 164 -5.85 8.45 4.20
CA THR A 164 -5.39 8.85 2.84
C THR A 164 -3.88 9.03 2.75
N ALA A 165 -3.23 9.52 3.80
CA ALA A 165 -1.79 9.75 3.82
C ALA A 165 -0.92 8.48 3.62
N PRO A 166 -1.25 7.33 4.24
CA PRO A 166 -0.42 6.12 4.15
C PRO A 166 -0.64 5.26 2.90
N VAL A 167 -1.87 5.07 2.43
CA VAL A 167 -2.31 3.92 1.59
C VAL A 167 -1.34 3.45 0.49
N ALA A 168 -0.69 4.35 -0.23
CA ALA A 168 0.22 3.98 -1.32
C ALA A 168 1.36 3.07 -0.86
N PHE A 169 1.80 3.20 0.39
CA PHE A 169 2.83 2.34 0.99
C PHE A 169 2.25 1.31 1.97
N GLY A 170 0.92 1.15 1.98
CA GLY A 170 0.20 0.24 2.86
C GLY A 170 0.56 -1.21 2.63
N GLY A 171 0.45 -2.02 3.69
CA GLY A 171 0.82 -3.44 3.65
C GLY A 171 2.28 -3.64 3.27
N ILE A 172 3.18 -2.81 3.80
CA ILE A 172 4.63 -2.89 3.55
C ILE A 172 4.96 -2.66 2.06
N GLY A 173 4.41 -1.59 1.48
CA GLY A 173 4.76 -1.11 0.14
C GLY A 173 4.22 -1.96 -1.02
N ILE A 174 3.34 -2.92 -0.76
CA ILE A 174 2.79 -3.81 -1.78
C ILE A 174 2.24 -3.05 -3.00
N PRO A 175 1.46 -1.96 -2.87
CA PRO A 175 0.96 -1.24 -4.04
C PRO A 175 2.07 -0.75 -4.98
N ILE A 176 3.16 -0.21 -4.42
CA ILE A 176 4.30 0.29 -5.20
C ILE A 176 5.08 -0.86 -5.84
N ILE A 177 5.28 -1.96 -5.10
CA ILE A 177 5.96 -3.16 -5.61
C ILE A 177 5.18 -3.72 -6.80
N VAL A 178 3.85 -3.83 -6.68
CA VAL A 178 2.98 -4.29 -7.78
C VAL A 178 3.03 -3.35 -8.97
N ALA A 179 2.98 -2.03 -8.75
CA ALA A 179 3.10 -1.05 -9.83
C ALA A 179 4.41 -1.23 -10.60
N GLY A 180 5.54 -1.38 -9.90
CA GLY A 180 6.84 -1.62 -10.54
C GLY A 180 6.90 -2.94 -11.30
N GLN A 181 6.31 -3.98 -10.72
CA GLN A 181 6.29 -5.31 -11.32
C GLN A 181 5.48 -5.38 -12.62
N VAL A 182 4.29 -4.76 -12.68
CA VAL A 182 3.46 -4.78 -13.90
C VAL A 182 3.97 -3.80 -14.96
N THR A 183 4.64 -2.73 -14.56
CA THR A 183 5.17 -1.71 -15.49
C THR A 183 6.55 -2.08 -16.05
N GLY A 184 7.36 -2.76 -15.25
CA GLY A 184 8.81 -2.93 -15.47
C GLY A 184 9.63 -1.74 -14.96
N ILE A 185 9.02 -0.76 -14.31
CA ILE A 185 9.71 0.38 -13.69
C ILE A 185 10.21 -0.06 -12.32
N ASP A 186 11.42 0.38 -11.93
CA ASP A 186 11.94 0.12 -10.60
C ASP A 186 10.98 0.64 -9.50
N ALA A 187 10.61 -0.24 -8.56
CA ALA A 187 9.68 0.10 -7.49
C ALA A 187 10.22 1.25 -6.61
N MET A 188 11.54 1.37 -6.46
CA MET A 188 12.14 2.47 -5.72
C MET A 188 11.99 3.82 -6.45
N ALA A 189 12.01 3.83 -7.79
CA ALA A 189 11.72 5.02 -8.58
C ALA A 189 10.26 5.48 -8.41
N ILE A 190 9.31 4.54 -8.45
CA ILE A 190 7.90 4.84 -8.19
C ILE A 190 7.73 5.35 -6.76
N SER A 191 8.38 4.69 -5.78
CA SER A 191 8.38 5.13 -4.38
C SER A 191 8.89 6.55 -4.21
N LYS A 192 10.01 6.91 -4.86
CA LYS A 192 10.55 8.28 -4.85
C LYS A 192 9.53 9.28 -5.39
N MET A 193 8.89 8.95 -6.50
CA MET A 193 7.92 9.84 -7.14
C MET A 193 6.64 10.02 -6.30
N VAL A 194 6.08 8.94 -5.77
CA VAL A 194 4.95 8.99 -4.81
C VAL A 194 5.35 9.76 -3.55
N GLY A 195 6.57 9.52 -3.04
CA GLY A 195 7.18 10.24 -1.93
C GLY A 195 7.51 11.71 -2.22
N ARG A 196 7.29 12.20 -3.44
CA ARG A 196 7.37 13.62 -3.82
C ARG A 196 5.98 14.22 -4.14
N GLN A 197 4.93 13.41 -4.03
CA GLN A 197 3.53 13.81 -4.22
C GLN A 197 2.79 13.79 -2.88
N LEU A 198 2.73 12.62 -2.24
CA LEU A 198 1.91 12.40 -1.05
C LEU A 198 2.32 13.21 0.18
N PRO A 199 3.62 13.43 0.46
CA PRO A 199 4.00 14.24 1.62
C PRO A 199 3.39 15.65 1.63
N LEU A 200 3.11 16.23 0.47
CA LEU A 200 2.40 17.51 0.37
C LEU A 200 0.97 17.43 0.93
N LEU A 201 0.25 16.34 0.62
CA LEU A 201 -1.06 16.07 1.21
C LEU A 201 -0.93 15.68 2.69
N SER A 202 0.07 14.88 3.05
CA SER A 202 0.28 14.41 4.43
C SER A 202 0.51 15.54 5.43
N VAL A 203 1.11 16.66 5.03
CA VAL A 203 1.21 17.87 5.87
C VAL A 203 -0.18 18.51 6.08
N ALA A 204 -1.02 18.53 5.05
CA ALA A 204 -2.31 19.21 5.07
C ALA A 204 -3.41 18.41 5.80
N ILE A 205 -3.37 17.07 5.74
CA ILE A 205 -4.42 16.20 6.30
C ILE A 205 -4.65 16.44 7.80
N PRO A 206 -3.63 16.51 8.68
CA PRO A 206 -3.82 16.84 10.10
C PRO A 206 -4.60 18.13 10.31
N ALA A 207 -4.28 19.18 9.56
CA ALA A 207 -4.98 20.47 9.65
C ALA A 207 -6.43 20.35 9.18
N TRP A 208 -6.65 19.61 8.09
CA TRP A 208 -7.97 19.34 7.54
C TRP A 208 -8.86 18.55 8.50
N LEU A 209 -8.33 17.52 9.16
CA LEU A 209 -9.06 16.76 10.18
C LEU A 209 -9.52 17.66 11.33
N VAL A 210 -8.62 18.47 11.89
CA VAL A 210 -8.96 19.38 12.99
C VAL A 210 -9.95 20.47 12.55
N PHE A 211 -9.81 20.97 11.31
CA PHE A 211 -10.74 21.93 10.72
C PHE A 211 -12.17 21.37 10.63
N ILE A 212 -12.36 20.14 10.15
CA ILE A 212 -13.69 19.51 10.08
C ILE A 212 -14.27 19.34 11.49
N MET A 213 -13.41 19.03 12.49
CA MET A 213 -13.85 18.80 13.88
C MET A 213 -14.25 20.05 14.62
N SER A 214 -13.47 21.13 14.50
CA SER A 214 -13.53 22.26 15.43
C SER A 214 -13.48 23.63 14.74
N GLY A 215 -13.59 23.64 13.42
CA GLY A 215 -13.53 24.85 12.60
C GLY A 215 -12.17 25.56 12.65
N TRP A 216 -12.13 26.76 12.08
CA TRP A 216 -10.91 27.55 11.96
C TRP A 216 -10.31 27.95 13.32
N LYS A 217 -11.17 28.35 14.26
CA LYS A 217 -10.74 28.73 15.62
C LYS A 217 -10.10 27.55 16.35
N GLY A 218 -10.73 26.38 16.29
CA GLY A 218 -10.22 25.17 16.91
C GLY A 218 -8.90 24.70 16.30
N LEU A 219 -8.73 24.84 14.97
CA LEU A 219 -7.47 24.58 14.27
C LEU A 219 -6.35 25.50 14.76
N LEU A 220 -6.59 26.81 14.84
CA LEU A 220 -5.57 27.78 15.28
C LEU A 220 -5.09 27.53 16.71
N GLU A 221 -5.98 27.08 17.60
CA GLU A 221 -5.63 26.75 18.99
C GLU A 221 -4.67 25.56 19.13
N VAL A 222 -4.73 24.59 18.21
CA VAL A 222 -3.85 23.40 18.21
C VAL A 222 -2.91 23.36 17.01
N LEU A 223 -2.76 24.48 16.30
CA LEU A 223 -1.90 24.58 15.12
C LEU A 223 -0.47 24.08 15.37
N PRO A 224 0.18 24.37 16.51
CA PRO A 224 1.51 23.81 16.79
C PRO A 224 1.53 22.27 16.76
N ALA A 225 0.55 21.62 17.39
CA ALA A 225 0.46 20.16 17.39
C ALA A 225 0.14 19.60 16.00
N VAL A 226 -0.72 20.28 15.24
CA VAL A 226 -1.03 19.95 13.84
C VAL A 226 0.22 20.00 12.97
N LEU A 227 1.01 21.07 13.07
CA LEU A 227 2.25 21.25 12.32
C LEU A 227 3.29 20.20 12.71
N VAL A 228 3.48 19.95 14.02
CA VAL A 228 4.38 18.89 14.50
C VAL A 228 3.97 17.55 13.91
N THR A 229 2.68 17.21 13.94
CA THR A 229 2.16 15.95 13.41
C THR A 229 2.40 15.82 11.90
N GLY A 230 1.95 16.81 11.12
CA GLY A 230 1.99 16.77 9.65
C GLY A 230 3.41 16.87 9.09
N ILE A 231 4.24 17.78 9.61
CA ILE A 231 5.61 17.99 9.11
C ILE A 231 6.50 16.80 9.46
N SER A 232 6.42 16.28 10.70
CA SER A 232 7.22 15.12 11.08
C SER A 232 6.83 13.87 10.28
N PHE A 233 5.52 13.64 10.07
CA PHE A 233 5.03 12.55 9.24
C PHE A 233 5.51 12.70 7.79
N ALA A 234 5.25 13.84 7.16
CA ALA A 234 5.59 14.08 5.76
C ALA A 234 7.09 14.05 5.51
N GLY A 235 7.91 14.61 6.42
CA GLY A 235 9.36 14.59 6.33
C GLY A 235 9.92 13.17 6.41
N ALA A 236 9.43 12.37 7.37
CA ALA A 236 9.82 10.97 7.50
C ALA A 236 9.31 10.11 6.33
N GLN A 237 8.10 10.37 5.83
CA GLN A 237 7.52 9.70 4.67
C GLN A 237 8.34 10.00 3.42
N TRP A 238 8.67 11.27 3.17
CA TRP A 238 9.55 11.69 2.07
C TRP A 238 10.92 11.02 2.17
N PHE A 239 11.56 11.07 3.35
CA PHE A 239 12.89 10.50 3.54
C PHE A 239 12.90 8.98 3.28
N SER A 240 11.99 8.26 3.93
CA SER A 240 11.89 6.81 3.78
C SER A 240 11.57 6.41 2.33
N ALA A 241 10.63 7.12 1.68
CA ALA A 241 10.21 6.82 0.31
C ALA A 241 11.26 7.21 -0.74
N ASN A 242 12.24 8.07 -0.41
CA ASN A 242 13.29 8.47 -1.34
C ASN A 242 14.61 7.71 -1.17
N TYR A 243 14.95 7.30 0.07
CA TYR A 243 16.30 6.82 0.39
C TYR A 243 16.37 5.42 1.01
N LEU A 244 15.26 4.89 1.54
CA LEU A 244 15.27 3.59 2.20
C LEU A 244 14.69 2.51 1.29
N SER A 245 13.37 2.35 1.31
CA SER A 245 12.66 1.28 0.61
C SER A 245 11.19 1.66 0.45
N PRO A 246 10.48 1.16 -0.58
CA PRO A 246 9.03 1.34 -0.69
C PRO A 246 8.23 0.72 0.47
N MET A 247 8.86 -0.15 1.26
CA MET A 247 8.22 -0.97 2.30
C MET A 247 8.04 -0.27 3.64
N LEU A 248 8.85 0.76 3.89
CA LEU A 248 8.97 1.44 5.18
C LEU A 248 8.21 2.77 5.36
N PRO A 249 7.79 3.52 4.33
CA PRO A 249 7.38 4.91 4.51
C PRO A 249 6.27 5.10 5.54
N ASP A 250 5.23 4.28 5.53
CA ASP A 250 4.11 4.41 6.47
C ASP A 250 4.50 4.08 7.90
N ILE A 251 5.31 3.03 8.10
CA ILE A 251 5.73 2.59 9.43
C ILE A 251 6.65 3.65 10.05
N ILE A 252 7.65 4.13 9.31
CA ILE A 252 8.59 5.13 9.83
C ILE A 252 7.90 6.47 10.04
N SER A 253 7.11 6.95 9.07
CA SER A 253 6.44 8.24 9.18
C SER A 253 5.44 8.30 10.33
N SER A 254 4.66 7.25 10.53
CA SER A 254 3.73 7.15 11.66
C SER A 254 4.46 7.11 13.00
N LEU A 255 5.50 6.29 13.16
CA LEU A 255 6.26 6.21 14.42
C LEU A 255 6.95 7.54 14.74
N VAL A 256 7.60 8.17 13.76
CA VAL A 256 8.22 9.48 13.94
C VAL A 256 7.17 10.53 14.33
N SER A 257 6.00 10.51 13.70
CA SER A 257 4.91 11.45 14.02
C SER A 257 4.32 11.23 15.41
N ILE A 258 4.08 9.97 15.82
CA ILE A 258 3.63 9.62 17.16
C ILE A 258 4.65 10.10 18.20
N ILE A 259 5.94 9.78 18.01
CA ILE A 259 6.99 10.14 18.96
C ILE A 259 7.13 11.67 19.04
N ALA A 260 7.18 12.35 17.90
CA ALA A 260 7.30 13.81 17.85
C ALA A 260 6.13 14.49 18.55
N LEU A 261 4.89 14.05 18.29
CA LEU A 261 3.71 14.61 18.93
C LEU A 261 3.67 14.29 20.42
N VAL A 262 4.00 13.07 20.84
CA VAL A 262 4.08 12.70 22.27
C VAL A 262 5.09 13.56 23.02
N LEU A 263 6.31 13.71 22.48
CA LEU A 263 7.35 14.53 23.10
C LEU A 263 6.94 16.00 23.15
N PHE A 264 6.31 16.51 22.08
CA PHE A 264 5.79 17.87 22.05
C PHE A 264 4.70 18.09 23.10
N LEU A 265 3.77 17.14 23.27
CA LEU A 265 2.69 17.23 24.26
C LEU A 265 3.16 17.12 25.72
N LYS A 266 4.41 16.70 25.96
CA LYS A 266 5.01 16.77 27.30
C LYS A 266 5.35 18.20 27.70
N VAL A 267 5.71 19.05 26.74
CA VAL A 267 6.15 20.44 26.98
C VAL A 267 5.09 21.47 26.61
N TRP A 268 4.14 21.09 25.76
CA TRP A 268 3.07 21.96 25.28
C TRP A 268 1.70 21.33 25.49
N LYS A 269 0.71 22.13 25.91
CA LYS A 269 -0.69 21.72 26.01
C LYS A 269 -1.59 22.83 25.44
N PRO A 270 -2.75 22.47 24.86
CA PRO A 270 -3.70 23.48 24.40
C PRO A 270 -4.22 24.29 25.59
N LYS A 271 -4.44 25.59 25.39
CA LYS A 271 -4.99 26.48 26.43
C LYS A 271 -6.39 26.04 26.86
N ASN A 272 -7.19 25.61 25.90
CA ASN A 272 -8.55 25.10 26.11
C ASN A 272 -8.60 23.64 25.64
N ILE A 273 -9.00 22.74 26.53
CA ILE A 273 -9.30 21.35 26.16
C ILE A 273 -10.62 21.35 25.41
N TRP A 274 -10.60 20.88 24.16
CA TRP A 274 -11.79 20.81 23.33
C TRP A 274 -12.40 19.41 23.35
N ARG A 275 -13.70 19.37 23.59
CA ARG A 275 -14.56 18.18 23.63
C ARG A 275 -15.83 18.46 22.84
N PHE A 276 -16.51 17.41 22.37
CA PHE A 276 -17.78 17.59 21.67
C PHE A 276 -18.86 18.02 22.65
N ALA A 277 -19.74 18.94 22.24
CA ALA A 277 -20.79 19.49 23.11
C ALA A 277 -21.74 18.41 23.69
N ASN A 278 -21.99 17.35 22.93
CA ASN A 278 -22.85 16.22 23.32
C ASN A 278 -22.04 14.90 23.33
N GLU A 279 -20.81 14.90 23.86
CA GLU A 279 -20.02 13.65 23.91
C GLU A 279 -20.68 12.60 24.83
N PRO A 280 -20.91 11.35 24.36
CA PRO A 280 -21.31 10.26 25.25
C PRO A 280 -20.20 9.95 26.27
N PRO A 281 -20.55 9.35 27.42
CA PRO A 281 -19.55 8.91 28.39
C PRO A 281 -18.51 7.99 27.75
N ALA A 282 -17.23 8.22 28.02
CA ALA A 282 -16.17 7.35 27.56
C ALA A 282 -16.37 5.94 28.12
N THR A 283 -16.44 4.95 27.23
CA THR A 283 -16.61 3.53 27.58
C THR A 283 -15.28 2.79 27.63
N LEU A 284 -14.27 3.32 26.94
CA LEU A 284 -12.91 2.78 26.94
C LEU A 284 -12.21 3.14 28.25
N GLN A 285 -11.94 2.13 29.08
CA GLN A 285 -11.10 2.30 30.26
C GLN A 285 -9.62 2.19 29.88
N VAL A 286 -8.96 3.34 29.79
CA VAL A 286 -7.53 3.40 29.46
C VAL A 286 -6.69 3.03 30.68
N LYS A 287 -5.96 1.91 30.59
CA LYS A 287 -5.08 1.46 31.67
C LYS A 287 -3.69 2.08 31.53
N LYS A 288 -3.08 2.44 32.66
CA LYS A 288 -1.68 2.86 32.69
C LYS A 288 -0.78 1.63 32.69
N HIS A 289 0.21 1.62 31.81
CA HIS A 289 1.20 0.54 31.68
C HIS A 289 2.59 1.07 32.01
N SER A 290 3.48 0.19 32.48
CA SER A 290 4.88 0.56 32.70
C SER A 290 5.62 0.78 31.38
N ALA A 291 6.70 1.57 31.41
CA ALA A 291 7.53 1.79 30.22
C ALA A 291 8.07 0.46 29.64
N GLY A 292 8.40 -0.51 30.50
CA GLY A 292 8.82 -1.86 30.09
C GLY A 292 7.71 -2.63 29.34
N ALA A 293 6.46 -2.53 29.81
CA ALA A 293 5.32 -3.18 29.16
C ALA A 293 5.01 -2.53 27.80
N ILE A 294 5.09 -1.20 27.71
CA ILE A 294 4.94 -0.46 26.45
C ILE A 294 6.05 -0.86 25.47
N LEU A 295 7.32 -0.86 25.90
CA LEU A 295 8.44 -1.27 25.04
C LEU A 295 8.27 -2.71 24.55
N LYS A 296 7.85 -3.63 25.44
CA LYS A 296 7.56 -5.02 25.07
C LYS A 296 6.46 -5.08 24.02
N ALA A 297 5.39 -4.30 24.17
CA ALA A 297 4.26 -4.31 23.25
C ALA A 297 4.63 -3.78 21.85
N TRP A 298 5.48 -2.75 21.78
CA TRP A 298 5.96 -2.18 20.51
C TRP A 298 7.12 -2.95 19.87
N SER A 299 7.84 -3.78 20.64
CA SER A 299 9.02 -4.51 20.16
C SER A 299 8.83 -5.34 18.87
N PRO A 300 7.68 -6.00 18.59
CA PRO A 300 7.49 -6.73 17.34
C PRO A 300 7.61 -5.83 16.10
N PHE A 301 7.07 -4.62 16.19
CA PHE A 301 7.08 -3.65 15.08
C PHE A 301 8.40 -2.90 14.98
N ILE A 302 9.13 -2.73 16.08
CA ILE A 302 10.52 -2.23 16.07
C ILE A 302 11.41 -3.24 15.32
N VAL A 303 11.32 -4.52 15.68
CA VAL A 303 12.07 -5.60 15.00
C VAL A 303 11.71 -5.68 13.52
N LEU A 304 10.41 -5.62 13.19
CA LEU A 304 9.94 -5.55 11.81
C LEU A 304 10.59 -4.40 11.04
N THR A 305 10.57 -3.18 11.60
CA THR A 305 11.11 -1.98 10.94
C THR A 305 12.60 -2.13 10.64
N ILE A 306 13.37 -2.66 11.59
CA ILE A 306 14.81 -2.89 11.41
C ILE A 306 15.04 -3.91 10.29
N LEU A 307 14.42 -5.09 10.36
CA LEU A 307 14.65 -6.17 9.40
C LEU A 307 14.19 -5.83 7.99
N VAL A 308 13.01 -5.21 7.84
CA VAL A 308 12.52 -4.78 6.52
C VAL A 308 13.38 -3.64 5.97
N GLY A 309 13.91 -2.77 6.85
CA GLY A 309 14.88 -1.75 6.47
C GLY A 309 16.14 -2.34 5.88
N ASP A 310 16.74 -3.31 6.57
CA ASP A 310 17.95 -3.98 6.11
C ASP A 310 17.71 -4.75 4.81
N TRP A 311 16.61 -5.49 4.69
CA TRP A 311 16.24 -6.20 3.45
C TRP A 311 16.01 -5.27 2.26
N GLY A 312 15.67 -4.01 2.52
CA GLY A 312 15.53 -2.97 1.51
C GLY A 312 16.85 -2.43 0.99
N LEU A 313 17.97 -2.62 1.70
CA LEU A 313 19.28 -2.10 1.31
C LEU A 313 19.89 -2.96 0.20
N ASN A 314 20.40 -2.31 -0.85
CA ASN A 314 21.04 -3.00 -1.97
C ASN A 314 22.21 -3.89 -1.51
N GLN A 315 22.98 -3.46 -0.52
CA GLN A 315 24.12 -4.21 0.04
C GLN A 315 23.67 -5.54 0.65
N VAL A 316 22.56 -5.54 1.38
CA VAL A 316 21.99 -6.75 1.98
C VAL A 316 21.36 -7.61 0.89
N LYS A 317 20.57 -7.00 0.01
CA LYS A 317 19.91 -7.69 -1.11
C LYS A 317 20.92 -8.44 -1.99
N ASN A 318 22.07 -7.84 -2.29
CA ASN A 318 23.16 -8.48 -3.02
C ASN A 318 23.64 -9.80 -2.40
N VAL A 319 23.70 -9.87 -1.07
CA VAL A 319 24.05 -11.11 -0.34
C VAL A 319 22.90 -12.11 -0.41
N LEU A 320 21.68 -11.66 -0.17
CA LEU A 320 20.50 -12.53 -0.09
C LEU A 320 20.08 -13.08 -1.48
N ASP A 321 20.35 -12.34 -2.55
CA ASP A 321 20.05 -12.74 -3.93
C ASP A 321 21.02 -13.79 -4.50
N LEU A 322 22.10 -14.14 -3.78
CA LEU A 322 23.00 -15.24 -4.18
C LEU A 322 22.27 -16.59 -4.29
N VAL A 323 21.17 -16.76 -3.56
CA VAL A 323 20.34 -17.98 -3.55
C VAL A 323 19.02 -17.80 -4.32
N THR A 324 18.90 -16.74 -5.14
CA THR A 324 17.71 -16.49 -5.95
C THR A 324 17.65 -17.43 -7.15
N LEU A 325 16.54 -18.14 -7.27
CA LEU A 325 16.27 -19.05 -8.39
C LEU A 325 15.52 -18.29 -9.49
N LYS A 326 15.95 -18.47 -10.74
CA LYS A 326 15.30 -17.89 -11.93
C LYS A 326 14.70 -19.01 -12.76
N PHE A 327 13.39 -18.97 -13.00
CA PHE A 327 12.68 -19.96 -13.79
C PHE A 327 12.13 -19.30 -15.06
N HIS A 328 12.56 -19.76 -16.22
CA HIS A 328 11.96 -19.37 -17.49
C HIS A 328 10.58 -20.03 -17.60
N VAL A 329 9.52 -19.24 -17.82
CA VAL A 329 8.15 -19.76 -17.86
C VAL A 329 7.95 -20.58 -19.13
N PRO A 330 7.75 -21.91 -19.03
CA PRO A 330 7.62 -22.76 -20.19
C PRO A 330 6.42 -22.35 -21.04
N GLY A 331 6.63 -22.25 -22.36
CA GLY A 331 5.55 -21.88 -23.28
C GLY A 331 5.12 -20.42 -23.19
N LEU A 332 5.95 -19.52 -22.65
CA LEU A 332 5.74 -18.07 -22.70
C LEU A 332 7.05 -17.29 -22.96
N ASP A 333 8.12 -17.67 -22.27
CA ASP A 333 9.40 -16.95 -22.34
C ASP A 333 9.98 -16.94 -23.76
N GLY A 334 10.34 -15.74 -24.25
CA GLY A 334 10.94 -15.57 -25.56
C GLY A 334 10.01 -15.81 -26.76
N LEU A 335 8.70 -15.97 -26.54
CA LEU A 335 7.74 -16.30 -27.61
C LEU A 335 6.90 -15.11 -28.11
N ILE A 336 6.86 -14.00 -27.37
CA ILE A 336 6.00 -12.84 -27.68
C ILE A 336 6.86 -11.65 -28.11
N TYR A 337 6.51 -11.01 -29.22
CA TYR A 337 7.17 -9.80 -29.72
C TYR A 337 6.23 -8.60 -29.62
N LYS A 338 6.80 -7.43 -29.28
CA LYS A 338 6.11 -6.15 -29.47
C LYS A 338 6.21 -5.73 -30.94
N PRO A 339 5.25 -4.97 -31.49
CA PRO A 339 5.34 -4.46 -32.86
C PRO A 339 6.63 -3.67 -33.06
N GLY A 340 7.45 -4.06 -34.05
CA GLY A 340 8.71 -3.39 -34.39
C GLY A 340 9.86 -3.62 -33.39
N ALA A 341 9.75 -4.57 -32.45
CA ALA A 341 10.83 -4.92 -31.54
C ALA A 341 11.64 -6.11 -32.07
N ASP A 342 12.97 -6.01 -32.00
CA ASP A 342 13.89 -7.10 -32.41
C ASP A 342 14.07 -8.18 -31.34
N LYS A 343 13.65 -7.90 -30.10
CA LYS A 343 13.76 -8.82 -28.95
C LYS A 343 12.38 -9.24 -28.47
N ALA A 344 12.24 -10.54 -28.23
CA ALA A 344 11.07 -11.10 -27.58
C ALA A 344 10.96 -10.60 -26.13
N MET A 345 9.74 -10.57 -25.63
CA MET A 345 9.43 -10.30 -24.22
C MET A 345 9.92 -11.48 -23.37
N GLU A 346 10.64 -11.15 -22.30
CA GLU A 346 11.03 -12.13 -21.29
C GLU A 346 9.86 -12.44 -20.36
N ALA A 347 9.74 -13.72 -19.99
CA ALA A 347 8.86 -14.23 -18.97
C ALA A 347 9.67 -15.11 -18.01
N VAL A 348 10.46 -14.46 -17.15
CA VAL A 348 11.24 -15.13 -16.11
C VAL A 348 10.56 -14.91 -14.75
N PHE A 349 10.22 -16.00 -14.06
CA PHE A 349 9.78 -15.99 -12.68
C PHE A 349 11.00 -15.99 -11.75
N LYS A 350 11.23 -14.88 -11.04
CA LYS A 350 12.33 -14.73 -10.07
C LYS A 350 11.85 -15.17 -8.69
N PHE A 351 12.25 -16.36 -8.25
CA PHE A 351 11.96 -16.88 -6.91
C PHE A 351 13.07 -16.49 -5.93
N ASN A 352 12.96 -15.26 -5.43
CA ASN A 352 13.93 -14.64 -4.53
C ASN A 352 13.56 -14.88 -3.05
N TRP A 353 13.36 -16.15 -2.68
CA TRP A 353 12.79 -16.56 -1.38
C TRP A 353 13.48 -15.94 -0.16
N LEU A 354 14.81 -15.76 -0.18
CA LEU A 354 15.53 -15.18 0.96
C LEU A 354 15.49 -13.64 0.96
N SER A 355 15.67 -12.99 -0.20
CA SER A 355 15.67 -11.53 -0.32
C SER A 355 14.27 -10.91 -0.39
N ALA A 356 13.22 -11.73 -0.51
CA ALA A 356 11.85 -11.26 -0.46
C ALA A 356 11.51 -10.66 0.91
N ALA A 357 10.78 -9.55 0.92
CA ALA A 357 10.40 -8.85 2.14
C ALA A 357 9.59 -9.71 3.11
N GLY A 358 8.75 -10.61 2.59
CA GLY A 358 8.01 -11.57 3.42
C GLY A 358 8.91 -12.40 4.33
N THR A 359 10.14 -12.70 3.89
CA THR A 359 11.08 -13.48 4.68
C THR A 359 11.67 -12.65 5.83
N ALA A 360 11.96 -11.37 5.61
CA ALA A 360 12.33 -10.46 6.70
C ALA A 360 11.22 -10.37 7.78
N ILE A 361 9.97 -10.29 7.32
CA ILE A 361 8.79 -10.24 8.20
C ILE A 361 8.60 -11.56 8.94
N LEU A 362 8.82 -12.70 8.29
CA LEU A 362 8.78 -14.00 8.95
C LEU A 362 9.85 -14.11 10.03
N ILE A 363 11.07 -13.65 9.77
CA ILE A 363 12.15 -13.60 10.77
C ILE A 363 11.73 -12.68 11.93
N ALA A 364 11.12 -11.53 11.65
CA ALA A 364 10.56 -10.65 12.68
C ALA A 364 9.47 -11.35 13.52
N ALA A 365 8.61 -12.16 12.90
CA ALA A 365 7.60 -12.96 13.58
C ALA A 365 8.23 -14.04 14.48
N ILE A 366 9.29 -14.71 14.03
CA ILE A 366 10.03 -15.69 14.84
C ILE A 366 10.66 -15.02 16.07
N ILE A 367 11.33 -13.88 15.88
CA ILE A 367 11.90 -13.10 16.99
C ILE A 367 10.80 -12.63 17.95
N THR A 368 9.65 -12.23 17.42
CA THR A 368 8.47 -11.83 18.21
C THR A 368 7.95 -12.97 19.09
N ILE A 369 7.91 -14.20 18.58
CA ILE A 369 7.53 -15.39 19.36
C ILE A 369 8.47 -15.53 20.58
N LEU A 370 9.78 -15.30 20.39
CA LEU A 370 10.77 -15.36 21.47
C LEU A 370 10.63 -14.21 22.47
N ILE A 371 10.48 -12.97 22.00
CA ILE A 371 10.32 -11.78 22.88
C ILE A 371 9.03 -11.89 23.71
N LEU A 372 7.93 -12.28 23.07
CA LEU A 372 6.61 -12.35 23.72
C LEU A 372 6.39 -13.68 24.46
N ARG A 373 7.30 -14.65 24.30
CA ARG A 373 7.23 -16.00 24.89
C ARG A 373 5.95 -16.74 24.51
N ILE A 374 5.59 -16.66 23.22
CA ILE A 374 4.41 -17.36 22.68
C ILE A 374 4.76 -18.85 22.56
N SER A 375 3.84 -19.73 22.96
CA SER A 375 4.06 -21.18 22.84
C SER A 375 4.12 -21.60 21.35
N PHE A 376 4.89 -22.62 21.03
CA PHE A 376 4.98 -23.13 19.66
C PHE A 376 3.60 -23.55 19.10
N LYS A 377 2.76 -24.15 19.96
CA LYS A 377 1.39 -24.55 19.61
C LYS A 377 0.54 -23.34 19.22
N ASP A 378 0.60 -22.26 20.01
CA ASP A 378 -0.14 -21.04 19.70
C ASP A 378 0.39 -20.37 18.43
N ALA A 379 1.71 -20.32 18.25
CA ALA A 379 2.33 -19.77 17.05
C ALA A 379 1.85 -20.49 15.78
N VAL A 380 1.89 -21.83 15.77
CA VAL A 380 1.39 -22.64 14.63
C VAL A 380 -0.12 -22.47 14.45
N SER A 381 -0.90 -22.45 15.53
CA SER A 381 -2.36 -22.22 15.43
C SER A 381 -2.66 -20.87 14.77
N VAL A 382 -1.99 -19.80 15.23
CA VAL A 382 -2.15 -18.45 14.67
C VAL A 382 -1.72 -18.41 13.20
N PHE A 383 -0.67 -19.13 12.82
CA PHE A 383 -0.25 -19.23 11.42
C PHE A 383 -1.32 -19.89 10.54
N VAL A 384 -1.88 -21.02 11.00
CA VAL A 384 -2.95 -21.75 10.29
C VAL A 384 -4.21 -20.89 10.18
N ASP A 385 -4.60 -20.20 11.24
CA ASP A 385 -5.76 -19.31 11.23
C ASP A 385 -5.53 -18.10 10.30
N THR A 386 -4.30 -17.61 10.22
CA THR A 386 -3.89 -16.57 9.25
C THR A 386 -4.02 -17.07 7.81
N LEU A 387 -3.57 -18.29 7.50
CA LEU A 387 -3.75 -18.86 6.15
C LEU A 387 -5.23 -19.02 5.79
N LYS A 388 -6.05 -19.48 6.75
CA LYS A 388 -7.51 -19.64 6.54
C LYS A 388 -8.21 -18.31 6.30
N SER A 389 -7.82 -17.24 7.01
CA SER A 389 -8.41 -15.91 6.83
C SER A 389 -7.99 -15.27 5.50
N LEU A 390 -6.78 -15.56 5.02
CA LEU A 390 -6.22 -14.98 3.80
C LEU A 390 -6.51 -15.75 2.50
N LYS A 391 -7.16 -16.92 2.55
CA LYS A 391 -7.42 -17.73 1.35
C LYS A 391 -8.08 -16.97 0.20
N TYR A 392 -9.09 -16.13 0.48
CA TYR A 392 -9.80 -15.37 -0.56
C TYR A 392 -9.01 -14.12 -1.02
N PRO A 393 -8.40 -13.32 -0.11
CA PRO A 393 -7.45 -12.29 -0.50
C PRO A 393 -6.35 -12.80 -1.45
N LEU A 394 -5.74 -13.96 -1.15
CA LEU A 394 -4.67 -14.53 -1.98
C LEU A 394 -5.16 -14.95 -3.36
N ILE A 395 -6.34 -15.57 -3.47
CA ILE A 395 -6.98 -15.89 -4.76
C ILE A 395 -7.23 -14.61 -5.56
N ASN A 396 -7.72 -13.56 -4.91
CA ASN A 396 -7.97 -12.28 -5.57
C ASN A 396 -6.68 -11.65 -6.11
N ILE A 397 -5.62 -11.61 -5.31
CA ILE A 397 -4.31 -11.09 -5.73
C ILE A 397 -3.78 -11.89 -6.93
N ALA A 398 -3.83 -13.23 -6.86
CA ALA A 398 -3.40 -14.09 -7.96
C ALA A 398 -4.22 -13.85 -9.24
N ALA A 399 -5.54 -13.69 -9.13
CA ALA A 399 -6.41 -13.43 -10.28
C ALA A 399 -6.17 -12.04 -10.91
N VAL A 400 -6.02 -11.00 -10.09
CA VAL A 400 -5.76 -9.63 -10.56
C VAL A 400 -4.39 -9.51 -11.22
N LEU A 401 -3.35 -10.11 -10.64
CA LEU A 401 -2.01 -10.13 -11.26
C LEU A 401 -1.98 -11.03 -12.50
N GLY A 402 -2.71 -12.15 -12.49
CA GLY A 402 -2.94 -12.98 -13.68
C GLY A 402 -3.56 -12.15 -14.81
N PHE A 403 -4.58 -11.34 -14.51
CA PHE A 403 -5.21 -10.45 -15.48
C PHE A 403 -4.20 -9.40 -15.99
N ALA A 404 -3.47 -8.76 -15.09
CA ALA A 404 -2.48 -7.74 -15.44
C ALA A 404 -1.41 -8.30 -16.41
N TYR A 405 -0.95 -9.53 -16.16
CA TYR A 405 0.02 -10.19 -17.03
C TYR A 405 -0.59 -10.59 -18.38
N VAL A 406 -1.81 -11.14 -18.41
CA VAL A 406 -2.54 -11.39 -19.67
C VAL A 406 -2.69 -10.10 -20.47
N ALA A 407 -3.11 -9.00 -19.84
CA ALA A 407 -3.29 -7.71 -20.49
C ALA A 407 -1.96 -7.12 -21.02
N ASN A 408 -0.87 -7.32 -20.29
CA ASN A 408 0.47 -6.88 -20.70
C ASN A 408 1.05 -7.73 -21.85
N PHE A 409 1.01 -9.07 -21.74
CA PHE A 409 1.56 -9.97 -22.75
C PHE A 409 0.72 -10.05 -24.03
N SER A 410 -0.57 -9.74 -23.98
CA SER A 410 -1.43 -9.64 -25.18
C SER A 410 -1.35 -8.30 -25.91
N GLY A 411 -0.82 -7.25 -25.27
CA GLY A 411 -0.87 -5.88 -25.81
C GLY A 411 -2.16 -5.13 -25.49
N MET A 412 -3.12 -5.72 -24.79
CA MET A 412 -4.35 -5.06 -24.34
C MET A 412 -4.08 -3.75 -23.56
N SER A 413 -3.08 -3.75 -22.66
CA SER A 413 -2.69 -2.53 -21.92
C SER A 413 -2.15 -1.44 -22.85
N GLN A 414 -1.52 -1.81 -23.96
CA GLN A 414 -1.00 -0.86 -24.96
C GLN A 414 -2.14 -0.27 -25.80
N THR A 415 -3.11 -1.08 -26.20
CA THR A 415 -4.34 -0.61 -26.87
C THR A 415 -5.07 0.44 -26.04
N LEU A 416 -5.31 0.14 -24.76
CA LEU A 416 -5.95 1.10 -23.85
C LEU A 416 -5.10 2.36 -23.65
N GLY A 417 -3.79 2.18 -23.49
CA GLY A 417 -2.86 3.30 -23.34
C GLY A 417 -2.89 4.26 -24.53
N LEU A 418 -2.92 3.73 -25.75
CA LEU A 418 -3.03 4.50 -26.99
C LEU A 418 -4.34 5.29 -27.06
N SER A 419 -5.47 4.72 -26.63
CA SER A 419 -6.75 5.43 -26.66
C SER A 419 -6.78 6.67 -25.77
N LEU A 420 -6.02 6.68 -24.67
CA LEU A 420 -5.95 7.82 -23.75
C LEU A 420 -5.02 8.93 -24.23
N THR A 421 -4.23 8.70 -25.29
CA THR A 421 -3.35 9.74 -25.86
C THR A 421 -4.14 10.92 -26.44
N VAL A 422 -5.42 10.73 -26.77
CA VAL A 422 -6.32 11.82 -27.22
C VAL A 422 -6.49 12.92 -26.18
N THR A 423 -6.22 12.64 -24.90
CA THR A 423 -6.28 13.63 -23.81
C THR A 423 -5.11 14.64 -23.85
N GLY A 424 -4.04 14.34 -24.61
CA GLY A 424 -2.91 15.24 -24.80
C GLY A 424 -2.29 15.70 -23.48
N LYS A 425 -2.10 17.03 -23.33
CA LYS A 425 -1.52 17.61 -22.12
C LYS A 425 -2.37 17.44 -20.86
N ALA A 426 -3.68 17.21 -21.01
CA ALA A 426 -4.56 16.99 -19.86
C ALA A 426 -4.31 15.63 -19.19
N PHE A 427 -3.62 14.69 -19.85
CA PHE A 427 -3.37 13.36 -19.32
C PHE A 427 -2.72 13.37 -17.94
N ALA A 428 -1.71 14.23 -17.73
CA ALA A 428 -1.04 14.33 -16.43
C ALA A 428 -1.99 14.74 -15.30
N PHE A 429 -2.96 15.62 -15.56
CA PHE A 429 -3.98 16.01 -14.58
C PHE A 429 -5.01 14.90 -14.33
N LEU A 430 -5.40 14.17 -15.39
CA LEU A 430 -6.40 13.10 -15.33
C LEU A 430 -5.83 11.77 -14.81
N SER A 431 -4.52 11.58 -14.86
CA SER A 431 -3.83 10.35 -14.47
C SER A 431 -4.15 9.91 -13.02
N PRO A 432 -4.14 10.80 -12.00
CA PRO A 432 -4.62 10.45 -10.66
C PRO A 432 -6.10 10.05 -10.59
N MET A 433 -6.95 10.58 -11.48
CA MET A 433 -8.38 10.24 -11.49
C MET A 433 -8.63 8.79 -11.90
N LEU A 434 -7.79 8.24 -12.78
CA LEU A 434 -7.83 6.81 -13.13
C LEU A 434 -7.48 5.94 -11.91
N GLY A 435 -6.44 6.33 -11.16
CA GLY A 435 -6.10 5.71 -9.89
C GLY A 435 -7.23 5.78 -8.87
N TRP A 436 -7.80 6.97 -8.69
CA TRP A 436 -8.93 7.24 -7.81
C TRP A 436 -10.15 6.37 -8.15
N LEU A 437 -10.54 6.31 -9.43
CA LEU A 437 -11.64 5.44 -9.92
C LEU A 437 -11.34 3.96 -9.67
N GLY A 438 -10.10 3.53 -9.98
CA GLY A 438 -9.67 2.15 -9.78
C GLY A 438 -9.79 1.72 -8.31
N VAL A 439 -9.32 2.55 -7.38
CA VAL A 439 -9.37 2.25 -5.95
C VAL A 439 -10.76 2.45 -5.36
N PHE A 440 -11.52 3.44 -5.81
CA PHE A 440 -12.92 3.60 -5.41
C PHE A 440 -13.71 2.30 -5.61
N ILE A 441 -13.51 1.63 -6.76
CA ILE A 441 -14.29 0.43 -7.08
C ILE A 441 -13.67 -0.83 -6.47
N THR A 442 -12.34 -0.96 -6.52
CA THR A 442 -11.65 -2.18 -6.03
C THR A 442 -11.41 -2.19 -4.52
N GLY A 443 -11.42 -1.02 -3.86
CA GLY A 443 -11.03 -0.87 -2.46
C GLY A 443 -9.53 -1.05 -2.19
N SER A 444 -8.68 -1.15 -3.23
CA SER A 444 -7.27 -1.54 -3.10
C SER A 444 -6.37 -0.84 -4.11
N ASP A 445 -5.43 -0.02 -3.63
CA ASP A 445 -4.34 0.54 -4.46
C ASP A 445 -3.52 -0.53 -5.17
N THR A 446 -3.27 -1.66 -4.51
CA THR A 446 -2.59 -2.81 -5.14
C THR A 446 -3.33 -3.29 -6.38
N SER A 447 -4.65 -3.45 -6.27
CA SER A 447 -5.48 -3.90 -7.38
C SER A 447 -5.55 -2.83 -8.48
N ALA A 448 -5.72 -1.57 -8.12
CA ALA A 448 -5.72 -0.47 -9.09
C ALA A 448 -4.37 -0.33 -9.82
N ASN A 449 -3.24 -0.48 -9.12
CA ASN A 449 -1.91 -0.45 -9.72
C ASN A 449 -1.71 -1.64 -10.67
N ALA A 450 -2.14 -2.84 -10.29
CA ALA A 450 -2.08 -3.99 -11.18
C ALA A 450 -2.90 -3.79 -12.47
N LEU A 451 -4.08 -3.16 -12.37
CA LEU A 451 -4.98 -2.92 -13.51
C LEU A 451 -4.51 -1.79 -14.41
N PHE A 452 -4.08 -0.66 -13.84
CA PHE A 452 -3.95 0.60 -14.58
C PHE A 452 -2.52 1.12 -14.71
N ALA A 453 -1.56 0.68 -13.89
CA ALA A 453 -0.20 1.26 -13.96
C ALA A 453 0.47 1.01 -15.32
N LYS A 454 0.34 -0.19 -15.90
CA LYS A 454 0.93 -0.47 -17.22
C LYS A 454 0.30 0.37 -18.33
N LEU A 455 -1.03 0.56 -18.27
CA LEU A 455 -1.78 1.43 -19.17
C LEU A 455 -1.33 2.89 -19.03
N GLN A 456 -1.17 3.39 -17.79
CA GLN A 456 -0.69 4.75 -17.50
C GLN A 456 0.69 4.98 -18.13
N ALA A 457 1.62 4.05 -17.90
CA ALA A 457 2.95 4.09 -18.49
C ALA A 457 2.91 4.11 -20.03
N ALA A 458 2.08 3.27 -20.65
CA ALA A 458 1.95 3.21 -22.10
C ALA A 458 1.43 4.53 -22.71
N SER A 459 0.43 5.16 -22.08
CA SER A 459 -0.05 6.48 -22.49
C SER A 459 1.02 7.56 -22.32
N ALA A 460 1.75 7.54 -21.21
CA ALA A 460 2.81 8.51 -20.90
C ALA A 460 3.95 8.45 -21.93
N GLU A 461 4.42 7.24 -22.27
CA GLU A 461 5.44 7.01 -23.29
C GLU A 461 5.05 7.65 -24.64
N LYS A 462 3.78 7.52 -25.04
CA LYS A 462 3.27 8.08 -26.30
C LYS A 462 3.07 9.59 -26.26
N LEU A 463 2.79 10.15 -25.09
CA LEU A 463 2.61 11.58 -24.88
C LEU A 463 3.91 12.34 -24.55
N GLY A 464 5.05 11.63 -24.46
CA GLY A 464 6.33 12.22 -24.05
C GLY A 464 6.35 12.68 -22.59
N ILE A 465 5.51 12.08 -21.74
CA ILE A 465 5.50 12.28 -20.29
C ILE A 465 6.30 11.14 -19.65
N ASP A 466 7.08 11.41 -18.61
CA ASP A 466 7.81 10.35 -17.93
C ASP A 466 6.84 9.30 -17.34
N PRO A 467 6.97 8.02 -17.70
CA PRO A 467 6.09 6.96 -17.21
C PRO A 467 6.03 6.85 -15.69
N VAL A 468 7.14 7.08 -14.97
CA VAL A 468 7.16 6.97 -13.50
C VAL A 468 6.21 7.95 -12.85
N LEU A 469 6.02 9.14 -13.45
CA LEU A 469 5.12 10.16 -12.93
C LEU A 469 3.66 9.70 -12.98
N THR A 470 3.22 9.16 -14.10
CA THR A 470 1.83 8.71 -14.29
C THR A 470 1.53 7.41 -13.53
N VAL A 471 2.53 6.53 -13.40
CA VAL A 471 2.43 5.34 -12.56
C VAL A 471 2.35 5.72 -11.08
N ALA A 472 3.16 6.66 -10.62
CA ALA A 472 3.08 7.19 -9.26
C ALA A 472 1.75 7.90 -9.01
N ALA A 473 1.29 8.70 -9.97
CA ALA A 473 0.00 9.35 -9.94
C ALA A 473 -1.17 8.36 -9.83
N ASN A 474 -1.08 7.18 -10.45
CA ASN A 474 -2.07 6.11 -10.25
C ASN A 474 -2.21 5.73 -8.77
N SER A 475 -1.08 5.54 -8.08
CA SER A 475 -1.10 5.22 -6.64
C SER A 475 -1.52 6.43 -5.81
N SER A 476 -0.95 7.61 -6.06
CA SER A 476 -1.25 8.84 -5.32
C SER A 476 -2.69 9.32 -5.51
N GLY A 477 -3.32 9.04 -6.65
CA GLY A 477 -4.75 9.25 -6.84
C GLY A 477 -5.58 8.15 -6.15
N GLY A 478 -5.10 6.91 -6.23
CA GLY A 478 -5.69 5.74 -5.59
C GLY A 478 -5.94 5.93 -4.09
N VAL A 479 -4.94 6.45 -3.36
CA VAL A 479 -5.08 6.68 -1.90
C VAL A 479 -6.29 7.54 -1.56
N THR A 480 -6.59 8.54 -2.38
CA THR A 480 -7.72 9.47 -2.18
C THR A 480 -9.05 8.80 -2.46
N GLY A 481 -9.09 7.80 -3.34
CA GLY A 481 -10.29 7.01 -3.66
C GLY A 481 -10.60 5.93 -2.61
N LYS A 482 -9.61 5.47 -1.84
CA LYS A 482 -9.81 4.40 -0.85
C LYS A 482 -10.86 4.74 0.22
N MET A 483 -10.93 6.01 0.63
CA MET A 483 -11.83 6.48 1.69
C MET A 483 -13.32 6.40 1.33
N ILE A 484 -13.65 6.32 0.03
CA ILE A 484 -15.03 6.21 -0.47
C ILE A 484 -15.33 4.83 -1.06
N SER A 485 -14.37 3.90 -1.03
CA SER A 485 -14.60 2.57 -1.56
C SER A 485 -15.66 1.82 -0.76
N PRO A 486 -16.55 1.05 -1.41
CA PRO A 486 -17.57 0.28 -0.70
C PRO A 486 -16.99 -0.62 0.39
N GLN A 487 -15.81 -1.19 0.16
CA GLN A 487 -15.12 -2.03 1.14
C GLN A 487 -14.69 -1.23 2.38
N SER A 488 -14.00 -0.10 2.22
CA SER A 488 -13.57 0.71 3.37
C SER A 488 -14.76 1.26 4.15
N ILE A 489 -15.81 1.70 3.45
CA ILE A 489 -17.05 2.20 4.06
C ILE A 489 -17.76 1.09 4.87
N ALA A 490 -17.87 -0.12 4.31
CA ALA A 490 -18.48 -1.26 5.00
C ALA A 490 -17.68 -1.67 6.25
N VAL A 491 -16.35 -1.70 6.15
CA VAL A 491 -15.48 -2.01 7.30
C VAL A 491 -15.59 -0.95 8.39
N ALA A 492 -15.60 0.33 8.01
CA ALA A 492 -15.70 1.44 8.95
C ALA A 492 -17.06 1.47 9.65
N THR A 493 -18.17 1.30 8.92
CA THR A 493 -19.52 1.25 9.51
C THR A 493 -19.71 0.04 10.41
N ALA A 494 -19.20 -1.14 10.01
CA ALA A 494 -19.26 -2.34 10.83
C ALA A 494 -18.50 -2.19 12.16
N SER A 495 -17.32 -1.56 12.15
CA SER A 495 -16.51 -1.42 13.37
C SER A 495 -17.08 -0.46 14.40
N VAL A 496 -17.97 0.45 13.98
CA VAL A 496 -18.63 1.43 14.86
C VAL A 496 -20.11 1.12 15.11
N GLY A 497 -20.58 -0.06 14.70
CA GLY A 497 -21.97 -0.50 14.94
C GLY A 497 -23.03 0.20 14.10
N LEU A 498 -22.66 0.71 12.92
CA LEU A 498 -23.53 1.45 12.00
C LEU A 498 -23.77 0.71 10.68
N VAL A 499 -23.77 -0.63 10.68
CA VAL A 499 -24.13 -1.44 9.50
C VAL A 499 -25.49 -1.00 8.96
N GLY A 500 -25.59 -0.75 7.66
CA GLY A 500 -26.78 -0.19 7.00
C GLY A 500 -26.78 1.34 6.83
N LYS A 501 -25.80 2.06 7.41
CA LYS A 501 -25.60 3.51 7.23
C LYS A 501 -24.44 3.87 6.30
N GLU A 502 -24.05 2.97 5.42
CA GLU A 502 -22.93 3.15 4.48
C GLU A 502 -23.12 4.37 3.59
N ALA A 503 -24.35 4.65 3.18
CA ALA A 503 -24.68 5.80 2.34
C ALA A 503 -24.44 7.15 3.06
N GLU A 504 -24.72 7.24 4.36
CA GLU A 504 -24.45 8.44 5.15
C GLU A 504 -22.94 8.69 5.24
N LEU A 505 -22.16 7.64 5.51
CA LEU A 505 -20.71 7.74 5.60
C LEU A 505 -20.06 8.07 4.24
N PHE A 506 -20.56 7.49 3.16
CA PHE A 506 -20.11 7.82 1.81
C PHE A 506 -20.37 9.29 1.47
N ARG A 507 -21.57 9.82 1.77
CA ARG A 507 -21.90 11.23 1.54
C ARG A 507 -21.00 12.16 2.35
N PHE A 508 -20.57 11.74 3.54
CA PHE A 508 -19.59 12.48 4.33
C PHE A 508 -18.21 12.50 3.66
N THR A 509 -17.69 11.38 3.15
CA THR A 509 -16.31 11.30 2.63
C THR A 509 -16.14 11.71 1.16
N VAL A 510 -17.18 11.63 0.32
CA VAL A 510 -17.08 11.80 -1.14
C VAL A 510 -16.48 13.14 -1.58
N LEU A 511 -16.89 14.25 -0.94
CA LEU A 511 -16.37 15.58 -1.30
C LEU A 511 -14.89 15.70 -0.98
N HIS A 512 -14.47 15.18 0.17
CA HIS A 512 -13.09 15.18 0.64
C HIS A 512 -12.19 14.36 -0.31
N SER A 513 -12.68 13.19 -0.71
CA SER A 513 -12.02 12.31 -1.66
C SER A 513 -11.79 12.98 -3.01
N PHE A 514 -12.83 13.59 -3.58
CA PHE A 514 -12.73 14.27 -4.87
C PHE A 514 -11.80 15.49 -4.81
N LEU A 515 -11.91 16.31 -3.75
CA LEU A 515 -11.03 17.46 -3.53
C LEU A 515 -9.55 17.04 -3.52
N PHE A 516 -9.21 15.99 -2.77
CA PHE A 516 -7.84 15.49 -2.70
C PHE A 516 -7.36 14.91 -4.03
N ALA A 517 -8.22 14.19 -4.76
CA ALA A 517 -7.88 13.72 -6.10
C ALA A 517 -7.52 14.89 -7.02
N VAL A 518 -8.28 15.99 -6.99
CA VAL A 518 -8.01 17.19 -7.80
C VAL A 518 -6.67 17.82 -7.42
N VAL A 519 -6.36 17.91 -6.12
CA VAL A 519 -5.05 18.40 -5.65
C VAL A 519 -3.91 17.55 -6.19
N VAL A 520 -4.02 16.22 -6.14
CA VAL A 520 -3.01 15.31 -6.73
C VAL A 520 -2.93 15.48 -8.24
N GLY A 521 -4.05 15.72 -8.93
CA GLY A 521 -4.12 16.08 -10.34
C GLY A 521 -3.30 17.33 -10.67
N ILE A 522 -3.48 18.40 -9.90
CA ILE A 522 -2.72 19.65 -10.05
C ILE A 522 -1.22 19.41 -9.83
N ILE A 523 -0.86 18.70 -8.75
CA ILE A 523 0.54 18.36 -8.45
C ILE A 523 1.17 17.59 -9.62
N THR A 524 0.47 16.58 -10.13
CA THR A 524 0.96 15.73 -11.24
C THR A 524 1.13 16.54 -12.52
N TYR A 525 0.19 17.42 -12.85
CA TYR A 525 0.29 18.32 -14.00
C TYR A 525 1.50 19.27 -13.88
N LEU A 526 1.72 19.86 -12.71
CA LEU A 526 2.87 20.71 -12.46
C LEU A 526 4.19 19.92 -12.59
N GLN A 527 4.25 18.69 -12.08
CA GLN A 527 5.41 17.81 -12.20
C GLN A 527 5.70 17.40 -13.66
N ALA A 528 4.66 17.19 -14.47
CA ALA A 528 4.85 16.82 -15.87
C ALA A 528 5.46 17.94 -16.71
N TYR A 529 5.07 19.20 -16.46
CA TYR A 529 5.38 20.30 -17.38
C TYR A 529 6.30 21.38 -16.81
N TYR A 530 6.26 21.64 -15.51
CA TYR A 530 6.96 22.77 -14.87
C TYR A 530 8.01 22.32 -13.84
N LEU A 531 7.78 21.22 -13.13
CA LEU A 531 8.64 20.71 -12.06
C LEU A 531 9.31 19.38 -12.45
N LYS A 532 9.83 19.29 -13.68
CA LYS A 532 10.44 18.06 -14.20
C LYS A 532 11.63 17.57 -13.37
N SER A 533 12.33 18.48 -12.67
CA SER A 533 13.43 18.14 -11.75
C SER A 533 12.97 17.30 -10.54
N TRP A 534 11.67 17.26 -10.25
CA TRP A 534 11.10 16.41 -9.20
C TRP A 534 10.90 14.97 -9.66
N ILE A 535 11.00 14.68 -10.95
CA ILE A 535 10.93 13.31 -11.46
C ILE A 535 12.28 12.64 -11.15
N PRO A 536 12.30 11.50 -10.45
CA PRO A 536 13.55 10.81 -10.14
C PRO A 536 14.21 10.30 -11.42
N VAL A 537 15.54 10.30 -11.46
CA VAL A 537 16.27 9.54 -12.48
C VAL A 537 16.25 8.07 -12.10
N TYR A 538 15.88 7.20 -13.03
CA TYR A 538 15.78 5.76 -12.81
C TYR A 538 16.15 4.95 -14.05
N LYS A 539 16.33 3.65 -13.83
CA LYS A 539 16.48 2.65 -14.90
C LYS A 539 15.24 1.78 -14.93
N MET A 540 14.86 1.32 -16.12
CA MET A 540 13.92 0.22 -16.24
C MET A 540 14.53 -1.04 -15.63
N ILE A 541 13.71 -1.93 -15.08
CA ILE A 541 14.18 -3.22 -14.55
C ILE A 541 14.83 -3.98 -15.71
N GLU A 542 16.14 -4.22 -15.59
CA GLU A 542 16.88 -4.97 -16.61
C GLU A 542 16.35 -6.40 -16.70
N SER A 543 16.23 -6.84 -17.95
CA SER A 543 15.87 -8.20 -18.33
C SER A 543 16.97 -9.16 -17.81
N ALA A 544 16.59 -10.36 -17.37
CA ALA A 544 17.40 -11.20 -16.49
C ALA A 544 18.76 -11.64 -17.07
N GLY A 545 18.98 -11.41 -18.38
CA GLY A 545 20.19 -11.74 -19.13
C GLY A 545 21.27 -10.65 -19.22
N ALA A 546 21.06 -9.43 -18.71
CA ALA A 546 22.02 -8.32 -18.86
C ALA A 546 22.92 -8.02 -17.65
N ALA A 547 22.76 -8.76 -16.54
CA ALA A 547 23.65 -8.60 -15.39
C ALA A 547 25.03 -9.20 -15.71
N ALA A 548 25.93 -8.39 -16.27
CA ALA A 548 27.35 -8.67 -16.24
C ALA A 548 27.73 -9.03 -14.79
N GLN A 549 28.51 -10.11 -14.64
CA GLN A 549 29.09 -10.54 -13.37
C GLN A 549 30.08 -9.48 -12.86
N ALA A 550 29.56 -8.33 -12.39
CA ALA A 550 30.30 -7.53 -11.45
C ALA A 550 30.49 -8.38 -10.19
N GLN A 551 31.72 -8.42 -9.66
CA GLN A 551 31.99 -9.06 -8.37
C GLN A 551 31.01 -8.49 -7.35
N VAL A 552 30.06 -9.32 -6.91
CA VAL A 552 29.05 -8.90 -5.93
C VAL A 552 29.79 -8.74 -4.60
N GLU A 553 30.02 -7.51 -4.17
CA GLU A 553 30.61 -7.23 -2.86
C GLU A 553 29.63 -7.64 -1.75
N THR A 554 29.94 -8.74 -1.05
CA THR A 554 29.11 -9.29 0.03
C THR A 554 29.48 -8.75 1.42
N GLY A 555 30.71 -8.24 1.58
CA GLY A 555 31.25 -7.78 2.87
C GLY A 555 30.40 -6.71 3.57
N PRO A 556 29.98 -5.63 2.87
CA PRO A 556 29.12 -4.61 3.48
C PRO A 556 27.76 -5.17 3.94
N GLY A 557 27.13 -6.04 3.14
CA GLY A 557 25.84 -6.65 3.46
C GLY A 557 25.91 -7.57 4.68
N LEU A 558 26.96 -8.40 4.78
CA LEU A 558 27.18 -9.28 5.94
C LEU A 558 27.44 -8.48 7.23
N THR A 559 28.20 -7.39 7.13
CA THR A 559 28.43 -6.48 8.26
C THR A 559 27.13 -5.88 8.79
N ILE A 560 26.25 -5.40 7.88
CA ILE A 560 24.93 -4.88 8.26
C ILE A 560 24.12 -5.94 8.98
N LEU A 561 24.00 -7.15 8.42
CA LEU A 561 23.27 -8.26 9.05
C LEU A 561 23.82 -8.62 10.43
N GLY A 562 25.15 -8.59 10.61
CA GLY A 562 25.80 -8.82 11.90
C GLY A 562 25.45 -7.74 12.93
N ILE A 563 25.49 -6.47 12.54
CA ILE A 563 25.09 -5.34 13.40
C ILE A 563 23.62 -5.48 13.79
N THR A 564 22.75 -5.81 12.84
CA THR A 564 21.32 -6.00 13.08
C THR A 564 21.06 -7.10 14.10
N ALA A 565 21.76 -8.23 14.01
CA ALA A 565 21.65 -9.30 14.99
C ALA A 565 22.00 -8.81 16.41
N VAL A 566 23.07 -8.02 16.55
CA VAL A 566 23.47 -7.42 17.85
C VAL A 566 22.41 -6.46 18.37
N VAL A 567 21.87 -5.59 17.52
CA VAL A 567 20.81 -4.63 17.90
C VAL A 567 19.54 -5.34 18.37
N ILE A 568 19.13 -6.40 17.67
CA ILE A 568 17.96 -7.20 18.05
C ILE A 568 18.19 -7.93 19.38
N LEU A 569 19.39 -8.49 19.59
CA LEU A 569 19.74 -9.14 20.86
C LEU A 569 19.76 -8.13 22.02
N ALA A 570 20.28 -6.92 21.80
CA ALA A 570 20.25 -5.85 22.78
C ALA A 570 18.81 -5.42 23.13
N LEU A 571 17.94 -5.28 22.12
CA LEU A 571 16.52 -4.99 22.33
C LEU A 571 15.83 -6.10 23.13
N TRP A 572 16.08 -7.36 22.79
CA TRP A 572 15.54 -8.50 23.54
C TRP A 572 16.01 -8.49 25.00
N GLY A 573 17.29 -8.25 25.24
CA GLY A 573 17.87 -8.12 26.59
C GLY A 573 17.24 -6.97 27.39
N LEU A 574 17.04 -5.81 26.75
CA LEU A 574 16.39 -4.64 27.35
C LEU A 574 14.92 -4.92 27.71
N VAL A 575 14.16 -5.52 26.78
CA VAL A 575 12.77 -5.92 27.03
C VAL A 575 12.70 -6.94 28.16
N ALA A 576 13.60 -7.92 28.19
CA ALA A 576 13.66 -8.90 29.27
C ALA A 576 13.98 -8.24 30.62
N ALA A 577 14.95 -7.33 30.67
CA ALA A 577 15.36 -6.64 31.90
C ALA A 577 14.26 -5.74 32.47
N LEU A 578 13.59 -4.94 31.63
CA LEU A 578 12.53 -4.01 32.05
C LEU A 578 11.21 -4.69 32.44
N ASN A 579 11.07 -5.98 32.14
CA ASN A 579 9.87 -6.78 32.44
C ASN A 579 10.14 -7.93 33.42
N LYS A 580 11.32 -7.99 34.04
CA LYS A 580 11.54 -8.82 35.22
C LYS A 580 10.75 -8.21 36.39
N LYS A 581 9.67 -8.88 36.78
CA LYS A 581 9.08 -8.76 38.12
C LYS A 581 9.65 -9.86 38.99
#